data_AF-A0A830BIB4-F1
#
_entry.id   AF-A0A830BIB4-F1
#
_cell.length_a   1.000
_cell.length_b   1.000
_cell.length_c   1.000
_cell.angle_alpha   90.00
_cell.angle_beta   90.00
_cell.angle_gamma   90.00
#
_symmetry.space_group_name_H-M   'P 1'
#
loop_
_entity.id
_entity.type
_entity.pdbx_description
1 polymer ?
#
loop_
_entity_poly.entity_id
_entity_poly.type
_entity_poly.pdbx_seq_one_letter_code
_entity_poly.pdbx_strand_id
1 'polypeptide(L)'
;VTYSYNEAFEGVVLAYDPVISSESAKIIPIYFRVKLKAQFLFFDPRPDMLLEEEVVKVTSQSIHDVVLGFSSISIADVDIRNDFKHKFKGGHEFYIAYLIANIR
;
A
#
# COMPACT_ATOMS: atom_id res chain seq x y z
N VAL A 1 1.34 6.26 15.68
CA VAL A 1 2.18 6.61 14.52
C VAL A 1 1.23 6.86 13.37
N THR A 2 1.27 8.03 12.75
CA THR A 2 0.39 8.33 11.62
C THR A 2 1.17 8.03 10.34
N TYR A 3 0.76 6.98 9.63
CA TYR A 3 1.29 6.68 8.30
C TYR A 3 0.64 7.64 7.31
N SER A 4 1.44 8.52 6.70
CA SER A 4 0.97 9.50 5.73
C SER A 4 1.77 9.41 4.45
N TYR A 5 1.08 9.49 3.32
CA TYR A 5 1.72 9.69 2.03
C TYR A 5 2.39 11.05 1.99
N ASN A 6 3.62 11.09 1.48
CA ASN A 6 4.42 12.30 1.32
C ASN A 6 4.72 12.51 -0.16
N GLU A 7 4.17 13.58 -0.73
CA GLU A 7 4.33 13.91 -2.15
C GLU A 7 5.78 14.16 -2.55
N ALA A 8 6.62 14.70 -1.66
CA ALA A 8 8.01 14.97 -1.97
C ALA A 8 8.86 13.70 -2.09
N PHE A 9 8.40 12.59 -1.52
CA PHE A 9 9.08 11.29 -1.54
C PHE A 9 8.28 10.22 -2.30
N GLU A 10 7.11 10.59 -2.86
CA GLU A 10 6.21 9.71 -3.60
C GLU A 10 5.86 8.39 -2.86
N GLY A 11 5.78 8.43 -1.53
CA GLY A 11 5.59 7.23 -0.72
C GLY A 11 5.07 7.50 0.68
N VAL A 12 4.75 6.43 1.41
CA VAL A 12 4.29 6.50 2.80
C VAL A 12 5.50 6.43 3.74
N VAL A 13 5.65 7.42 4.62
CA VAL A 13 6.73 7.42 5.62
C VAL A 13 6.39 6.44 6.74
N LEU A 14 7.20 5.39 6.90
CA LEU A 14 7.05 4.40 7.96
C LEU A 14 7.83 4.77 9.21
N ALA A 15 9.05 5.27 9.03
CA ALA A 15 9.93 5.70 10.10
C ALA A 15 10.93 6.74 9.60
N TYR A 16 11.51 7.51 10.53
CA TYR A 16 12.60 8.43 10.24
C TYR A 16 13.56 8.52 11.44
N ASP A 17 14.83 8.78 11.15
CA ASP A 17 15.90 8.98 12.12
C ASP A 17 16.62 10.30 11.84
N PRO A 18 16.25 11.40 12.54
CA PRO A 18 16.77 12.74 12.27
C PRO A 18 18.03 13.06 13.08
N VAL A 19 19.03 13.61 12.41
CA VAL A 19 20.28 14.12 12.98
C VAL A 19 20.41 15.61 12.67
N ILE A 20 20.61 16.43 13.70
CA ILE A 20 20.91 17.85 13.53
C ILE A 20 22.29 17.96 12.88
N SER A 21 22.33 18.62 11.72
CA SER A 21 23.54 18.76 10.91
C SER A 21 24.14 20.16 10.98
N SER A 22 23.44 21.12 11.61
CA SER A 22 23.94 22.46 11.86
C SER A 22 24.50 22.57 13.29
N GLU A 23 25.70 23.12 13.42
CA GLU A 23 26.33 23.41 14.73
C GLU A 23 25.61 24.55 15.49
N SER A 24 24.88 25.42 14.77
CA SER A 24 24.12 26.52 15.34
C SER A 24 22.74 26.67 14.69
N ALA A 25 21.79 27.23 15.45
CA ALA A 25 20.46 27.54 14.98
C ALA A 25 20.33 29.03 14.63
N LYS A 26 19.72 29.36 13.50
CA LYS A 26 19.41 30.75 13.14
C LYS A 26 18.12 31.17 13.83
N ILE A 27 18.19 32.15 14.72
CA ILE A 27 17.01 32.76 15.33
C ILE A 27 16.34 33.68 14.32
N ILE A 28 15.03 33.52 14.18
CA ILE A 28 14.07 34.39 13.49
C ILE A 28 13.04 34.80 14.57
N PRO A 29 12.29 35.91 14.43
CA PRO A 29 11.69 36.66 15.55
C PRO A 29 11.09 35.85 16.72
N ILE A 30 10.44 34.72 16.45
CA ILE A 30 9.89 33.80 17.47
C ILE A 30 10.19 32.31 17.19
N TYR A 31 11.08 32.01 16.24
CA TYR A 31 11.41 30.64 15.82
C TYR A 31 12.92 30.48 15.63
N PHE A 32 13.43 29.26 15.64
CA PHE A 32 14.79 28.97 15.22
C PHE A 32 14.78 28.01 14.04
N ARG A 33 15.71 28.21 13.11
CA ARG A 33 15.91 27.34 11.95
C ARG A 33 17.21 26.56 12.14
N VAL A 34 17.13 25.24 12.05
CA VAL A 34 18.27 24.31 12.02
C VAL A 34 18.26 23.53 10.71
N LYS A 35 19.43 23.05 10.28
CA LYS A 35 19.53 22.09 9.19
C LYS A 35 19.56 20.69 9.78
N LEU A 36 18.68 19.82 9.31
CA LEU A 36 18.62 18.42 9.70
C LEU A 36 18.99 17.55 8.49
N LYS A 37 19.61 16.41 8.76
CA LYS A 37 19.66 15.27 7.85
C LYS A 37 18.87 14.15 8.50
N ALA A 38 18.11 13.39 7.74
CA ALA A 38 17.39 12.25 8.28
C ALA A 38 17.47 11.07 7.33
N GLN A 39 17.53 9.86 7.89
CA GLN A 39 17.25 8.64 7.15
C GLN A 39 15.76 8.34 7.26
N PHE A 40 15.17 7.90 6.17
CA PHE A 40 13.75 7.59 6.12
C PHE A 40 13.56 6.15 5.65
N LEU A 41 12.59 5.48 6.25
CA LEU A 41 12.04 4.23 5.76
C LEU A 41 10.69 4.52 5.12
N PHE A 42 10.55 4.19 3.84
CA PHE A 42 9.33 4.43 3.07
C PHE A 42 8.69 3.11 2.65
N PHE A 43 7.36 3.12 2.52
CA PHE A 43 6.61 2.19 1.70
C PHE A 43 6.27 2.90 0.39
N ASP A 44 6.90 2.46 -0.69
CA ASP A 44 6.79 3.01 -2.05
C ASP A 44 6.46 1.86 -3.01
N PRO A 45 5.18 1.43 -3.08
CA PRO A 45 4.75 0.42 -4.03
C PRO A 45 4.80 1.01 -5.45
N ARG A 46 5.69 0.48 -6.27
CA ARG A 46 5.85 0.91 -7.68
C ARG A 46 4.90 0.14 -8.61
N PRO A 47 4.57 0.70 -9.79
CA PRO A 47 3.89 -0.08 -10.83
C PRO A 47 4.63 -1.40 -11.11
N ASP A 48 3.87 -2.45 -11.39
CA ASP A 48 4.36 -3.82 -11.64
C ASP A 48 5.07 -4.51 -10.46
N MET A 49 5.10 -3.89 -9.27
CA MET A 49 5.56 -4.56 -8.06
C MET A 49 4.55 -5.63 -7.65
N LEU A 50 5.05 -6.84 -7.39
CA LEU A 50 4.25 -7.91 -6.80
C LEU A 50 4.13 -7.70 -5.30
N LEU A 51 2.89 -7.75 -4.79
CA LEU A 51 2.57 -7.68 -3.38
C LEU A 51 1.77 -8.95 -3.02
N GLU A 52 2.12 -9.57 -1.91
CA GLU A 52 1.47 -10.78 -1.39
C GLU A 52 0.87 -10.46 -0.03
N GLU A 53 -0.44 -10.61 0.10
CA GLU A 53 -1.19 -10.33 1.32
C GLU A 53 -2.43 -11.24 1.41
N GLU A 54 -3.09 -11.23 2.57
CA GLU A 54 -4.30 -12.00 2.84
C GLU A 54 -5.56 -11.23 2.46
N VAL A 55 -6.30 -11.74 1.47
CA VAL A 55 -7.57 -11.15 1.02
C VAL A 55 -8.53 -10.89 2.19
N VAL A 56 -8.85 -9.62 2.40
CA VAL A 56 -9.73 -9.16 3.48
C VAL A 56 -11.20 -9.19 3.08
N LYS A 57 -11.52 -8.88 1.82
CA LYS A 57 -12.90 -8.85 1.33
C LYS A 57 -13.00 -9.11 -0.16
N VAL A 58 -13.96 -9.94 -0.55
CA VAL A 58 -14.33 -10.17 -1.95
C VAL A 58 -15.71 -9.59 -2.20
N THR A 59 -15.86 -8.89 -3.32
CA THR A 59 -17.15 -8.44 -3.84
C THR A 59 -17.32 -8.82 -5.31
N SER A 60 -18.52 -8.64 -5.87
CA SER A 60 -18.74 -8.77 -7.31
C SER A 60 -18.01 -7.73 -8.15
N GLN A 61 -17.52 -6.64 -7.55
CA GLN A 61 -16.85 -5.53 -8.25
C GLN A 61 -15.34 -5.49 -8.00
N SER A 62 -14.83 -6.22 -7.01
CA SER A 62 -13.45 -6.08 -6.56
C SER A 62 -13.00 -7.18 -5.59
N ILE A 63 -11.68 -7.34 -5.48
CA ILE A 63 -11.01 -8.01 -4.36
C ILE A 63 -10.27 -6.93 -3.57
N HIS A 64 -10.46 -6.88 -2.26
CA HIS A 64 -9.83 -5.91 -1.36
C HIS A 64 -8.87 -6.58 -0.40
N ASP A 65 -7.78 -5.88 -0.13
CA ASP A 65 -6.71 -6.32 0.77
C ASP A 65 -6.10 -5.12 1.53
N VAL A 66 -5.33 -5.41 2.57
CA VAL A 66 -4.59 -4.44 3.39
C VAL A 66 -3.12 -4.84 3.46
N VAL A 67 -2.28 -4.10 2.74
CA VAL A 67 -0.83 -4.27 2.71
C VAL A 67 -0.18 -3.67 3.95
N LEU A 68 0.69 -4.46 4.59
CA LEU A 68 1.42 -4.09 5.82
C LEU A 68 0.53 -3.59 6.98
N GLY A 69 -0.76 -3.92 6.96
CA GLY A 69 -1.72 -3.51 8.00
C GLY A 69 -2.16 -2.04 7.97
N PHE A 70 -1.73 -1.23 6.99
CA PHE A 70 -2.13 0.18 6.90
C PHE A 70 -2.50 0.68 5.50
N SER A 71 -2.13 -0.03 4.42
CA SER A 71 -2.37 0.43 3.06
C SER A 71 -3.47 -0.40 2.40
N SER A 72 -4.60 0.22 2.08
CA SER A 72 -5.67 -0.47 1.36
C SER A 72 -5.33 -0.61 -0.11
N ILE A 73 -5.50 -1.82 -0.65
CA ILE A 73 -5.43 -2.10 -2.08
C ILE A 73 -6.72 -2.77 -2.54
N SER A 74 -7.06 -2.56 -3.81
CA SER A 74 -8.17 -3.24 -4.46
C SER A 74 -7.83 -3.61 -5.88
N ILE A 75 -8.18 -4.83 -6.27
CA ILE A 75 -8.18 -5.28 -7.66
C ILE A 75 -9.62 -5.13 -8.15
N ALA A 76 -9.85 -4.29 -9.15
CA ALA A 76 -11.18 -4.11 -9.73
C ALA A 76 -11.56 -5.32 -10.59
N ASP A 77 -12.86 -5.57 -10.75
CA ASP A 77 -13.39 -6.67 -11.57
C ASP A 77 -12.87 -6.68 -13.01
N VAL A 78 -12.63 -5.49 -13.58
CA VAL A 78 -12.04 -5.31 -14.91
C VAL A 78 -10.59 -5.79 -15.02
N ASP A 79 -9.87 -5.84 -13.90
CA ASP A 79 -8.48 -6.30 -13.81
C ASP A 79 -8.38 -7.78 -13.38
N ILE A 80 -9.50 -8.38 -12.94
CA ILE A 80 -9.58 -9.80 -12.63
C ILE A 80 -9.66 -10.60 -13.94
N ARG A 81 -8.91 -11.70 -14.01
CA ARG A 81 -8.92 -12.56 -15.20
C ARG A 81 -10.33 -13.07 -15.52
N ASN A 82 -10.70 -12.99 -16.79
CA ASN A 82 -12.05 -13.33 -17.30
C ASN A 82 -12.52 -14.78 -17.04
N ASP A 83 -11.59 -15.70 -16.82
CA ASP A 83 -11.88 -17.11 -16.51
C ASP A 83 -12.32 -17.33 -15.06
N PHE A 84 -12.06 -16.36 -14.17
CA PHE A 84 -12.60 -16.36 -12.83
C PHE A 84 -14.05 -15.88 -12.85
N LYS A 85 -14.93 -16.59 -12.14
CA LYS A 85 -16.34 -16.24 -11.98
C LYS A 85 -16.65 -15.95 -10.53
N HIS A 86 -17.24 -14.79 -10.29
CA HIS A 86 -17.79 -14.44 -8.98
C HIS A 86 -18.95 -15.38 -8.63
N LYS A 87 -19.01 -15.78 -7.37
CA LYS A 87 -20.06 -16.61 -6.79
C LYS A 87 -20.38 -16.12 -5.38
N PHE A 88 -21.63 -16.33 -4.99
CA PHE A 88 -22.11 -16.17 -3.63
C PHE A 88 -22.69 -17.50 -3.14
N LYS A 89 -22.21 -18.00 -2.01
CA LYS A 89 -22.73 -19.22 -1.39
C LYS A 89 -22.64 -19.12 0.12
N GLY A 90 -23.76 -19.36 0.80
CA GLY A 90 -23.80 -19.43 2.26
C GLY A 90 -23.39 -18.13 2.96
N GLY A 91 -23.66 -16.96 2.37
CA GLY A 91 -23.27 -15.67 2.96
C GLY A 91 -21.86 -15.21 2.57
N HIS A 92 -21.11 -16.01 1.81
CA HIS A 92 -19.74 -15.70 1.42
C HIS A 92 -19.62 -15.46 -0.09
N GLU A 93 -18.83 -14.46 -0.45
CA GLU A 93 -18.46 -14.12 -1.82
C GLU A 93 -17.05 -14.64 -2.14
N PHE A 94 -16.87 -15.20 -3.33
CA PHE A 94 -15.59 -15.75 -3.77
C PHE A 94 -15.52 -15.82 -5.29
N TYR A 95 -14.30 -15.83 -5.83
CA TYR A 95 -14.04 -16.11 -7.25
C TYR A 95 -13.63 -17.57 -7.43
N ILE A 96 -14.16 -18.24 -8.46
CA ILE A 96 -13.77 -19.59 -8.85
C ILE A 96 -13.19 -19.60 -10.25
N ALA A 97 -12.11 -20.36 -10.46
CA ALA A 97 -11.61 -20.70 -11.78
C ALA A 97 -11.98 -22.14 -12.11
N TYR A 98 -12.47 -22.38 -13.33
CA TYR A 98 -12.71 -23.73 -13.82
C TYR A 98 -11.50 -24.21 -14.61
N LEU A 99 -10.76 -25.18 -14.06
CA LEU A 99 -9.71 -25.87 -14.80
C LEU A 99 -10.38 -26.84 -15.78
N ILE A 100 -10.28 -26.56 -17.08
CA ILE A 100 -10.59 -27.56 -18.12
C ILE A 100 -9.35 -28.43 -18.28
N ALA A 101 -9.34 -29.60 -17.64
CA ALA A 101 -8.34 -30.62 -17.91
C ALA A 101 -8.62 -31.21 -19.31
N ASN A 102 -7.90 -30.75 -20.32
CA ASN A 102 -7.84 -31.44 -21.61
C ASN A 102 -7.03 -32.72 -21.43
N ILE A 103 -7.70 -33.79 -21.03
CA ILE A 103 -7.15 -35.14 -21.13
C ILE A 103 -7.24 -35.52 -22.61
N ARG A 104 -6.10 -35.51 -23.30
CA ARG A 104 -5.92 -36.11 -24.63
C ARG A 104 -5.56 -37.58 -24.49
#